data_AF-Q9HME9-F1
#
_entry.id   AF-Q9HME9-F1
#
_cell.length_a   1.000
_cell.length_b   1.000
_cell.length_c   1.000
_cell.angle_alpha   90.00
_cell.angle_beta   90.00
_cell.angle_gamma   90.00
#
_symmetry.space_group_name_H-M   'P 1'
#
loop_
_entity.id
_entity.type
_entity.pdbx_description
1 polymer ?
#
loop_
_entity_poly.entity_id
_entity_poly.type
_entity_poly.pdbx_seq_one_letter_code
_entity_poly.pdbx_strand_id
1 'polypeptide(L)'
;MGYLCPVCGVETADGEHLANHVAFTALTRGGDHEAWLDEHAPAWADSGPAELADTVVGHATETDAEPVSEAHTHDAPAGARASVDASAADSDDVLAEARELTAAMYAASADDNGDSENE
;
A
#
# COMPACT_ATOMS: atom_id res chain seq x y z
N MET A 1 -14.55 -2.68 -17.22
CA MET A 1 -15.77 -3.37 -16.76
C MET A 1 -15.46 -3.88 -15.38
N GLY A 2 -16.22 -3.49 -14.36
CA GLY A 2 -15.95 -3.95 -13.01
C GLY A 2 -16.49 -5.36 -12.78
N TYR A 3 -15.99 -6.03 -11.74
CA TYR A 3 -16.46 -7.37 -11.37
C TYR A 3 -16.61 -7.51 -9.85
N LEU A 4 -17.56 -8.32 -9.40
CA LEU A 4 -17.67 -8.70 -8.00
C LEU A 4 -16.88 -9.98 -7.75
N CYS A 5 -16.08 -10.00 -6.68
CA CYS A 5 -15.42 -11.22 -6.23
C CYS A 5 -16.47 -12.30 -5.92
N PRO A 6 -16.39 -13.52 -6.51
CA PRO A 6 -17.36 -14.58 -6.28
C PRO A 6 -17.34 -15.14 -4.85
N VAL A 7 -16.30 -14.85 -4.07
CA VAL A 7 -16.12 -15.35 -2.70
C VAL A 7 -16.65 -14.35 -1.67
N CYS A 8 -16.20 -13.09 -1.73
CA CYS A 8 -16.54 -12.07 -0.73
C CYS A 8 -17.46 -10.95 -1.23
N GLY A 9 -17.79 -10.91 -2.52
CA GLY A 9 -18.68 -9.92 -3.12
C GLY A 9 -18.09 -8.51 -3.24
N VAL A 10 -16.81 -8.30 -2.94
CA VAL A 10 -16.13 -7.01 -3.11
C VAL A 10 -16.08 -6.64 -4.59
N GLU A 11 -16.42 -5.40 -4.92
CA GLU A 11 -16.28 -4.85 -6.26
C GLU A 11 -14.82 -4.53 -6.61
N THR A 12 -14.41 -4.89 -7.82
CA THR A 12 -13.09 -4.60 -8.38
C THR A 12 -13.23 -3.87 -9.71
N ALA A 13 -12.25 -3.03 -10.03
CA ALA A 13 -12.30 -2.15 -11.20
C ALA A 13 -12.29 -2.88 -12.55
N ASP A 14 -11.57 -4.00 -12.62
CA ASP A 14 -11.47 -4.85 -13.81
C ASP A 14 -11.11 -6.29 -13.45
N GLY A 15 -11.03 -7.15 -14.48
CA GLY A 15 -10.74 -8.57 -14.35
C GLY A 15 -9.34 -8.86 -13.81
N GLU A 16 -8.34 -8.03 -14.13
CA GLU A 16 -6.99 -8.20 -13.59
C GLU A 16 -6.98 -7.85 -12.10
N HIS A 17 -7.66 -6.77 -11.70
CA HIS A 17 -7.85 -6.43 -10.28
C HIS A 17 -8.62 -7.52 -9.52
N LEU A 18 -9.63 -8.14 -10.15
CA LEU A 18 -10.34 -9.29 -9.58
C LEU A 18 -9.40 -10.48 -9.35
N ALA A 19 -8.63 -10.86 -10.37
CA ALA A 19 -7.67 -11.95 -10.29
C ALA A 19 -6.63 -11.69 -9.19
N ASN A 20 -6.14 -10.46 -9.12
CA ASN A 20 -5.17 -10.06 -8.12
C ASN A 20 -5.76 -10.08 -6.69
N HIS A 21 -6.99 -9.60 -6.53
CA HIS A 21 -7.70 -9.62 -5.25
C HIS A 21 -7.86 -11.06 -4.73
N VAL A 22 -8.34 -11.98 -5.56
CA VAL A 22 -8.58 -13.37 -5.13
C VAL A 22 -7.26 -14.09 -4.84
N ALA A 23 -6.23 -13.92 -5.69
CA ALA A 23 -4.94 -14.57 -5.52
C ALA A 23 -4.17 -14.05 -4.29
N PHE A 24 -4.07 -12.73 -4.09
CA PHE A 24 -3.41 -12.20 -2.89
C PHE A 24 -4.17 -12.55 -1.61
N THR A 25 -5.50 -12.56 -1.66
CA THR A 25 -6.31 -12.94 -0.49
C THR A 25 -6.09 -14.42 -0.15
N ALA A 26 -6.05 -15.30 -1.15
CA ALA A 26 -5.68 -16.70 -0.96
C ALA A 26 -4.27 -16.85 -0.36
N LEU A 27 -3.27 -16.15 -0.90
CA LEU A 27 -1.88 -16.25 -0.40
C LEU A 27 -1.70 -15.70 1.03
N THR A 28 -2.42 -14.64 1.38
CA THR A 28 -2.22 -13.93 2.67
C THR A 28 -3.16 -14.39 3.77
N ARG A 29 -4.35 -14.87 3.41
CA ARG A 29 -5.41 -15.26 4.36
C ARG A 29 -5.83 -16.72 4.20
N GLY A 30 -5.61 -17.32 3.04
CA GLY A 30 -6.09 -18.67 2.71
C GLY A 30 -7.61 -18.77 2.77
N GLY A 31 -8.09 -19.97 3.09
CA GLY A 31 -9.50 -20.23 3.40
C GLY A 31 -10.36 -20.22 2.15
N ASP A 32 -11.51 -19.53 2.20
CA ASP A 32 -12.51 -19.60 1.13
C ASP A 32 -11.97 -19.14 -0.24
N HIS A 33 -11.03 -18.19 -0.26
CA HIS A 33 -10.44 -17.71 -1.52
C HIS A 33 -9.48 -18.73 -2.13
N GLU A 34 -8.71 -19.44 -1.28
CA GLU A 34 -7.80 -20.49 -1.70
C GLU A 34 -8.57 -21.74 -2.16
N ALA A 35 -9.54 -22.20 -1.36
CA ALA A 35 -10.38 -23.35 -1.71
C ALA A 35 -11.18 -23.10 -3.00
N TRP A 36 -11.67 -21.88 -3.20
CA TRP A 36 -12.36 -21.51 -4.42
C TRP A 36 -11.42 -21.55 -5.64
N LEU A 37 -10.20 -21.03 -5.50
CA LEU A 37 -9.18 -21.06 -6.55
C LEU A 37 -8.72 -22.49 -6.88
N ASP A 38 -8.53 -23.35 -5.88
CA ASP A 38 -8.13 -24.74 -6.10
C ASP A 38 -9.19 -25.53 -6.89
N GLU A 39 -10.47 -25.19 -6.72
CA GLU A 39 -11.58 -25.81 -7.47
C GLU A 39 -11.75 -25.24 -8.88
N HIS A 40 -11.69 -23.92 -9.05
CA HIS A 40 -12.05 -23.25 -10.30
C HIS A 40 -10.86 -22.93 -11.20
N ALA A 41 -9.66 -22.80 -10.62
CA ALA A 41 -8.44 -22.42 -11.31
C ALA A 41 -7.22 -23.14 -10.69
N PRO A 42 -7.13 -24.47 -10.70
CA PRO A 42 -6.09 -25.22 -9.96
C PRO A 42 -4.64 -24.88 -10.32
N ALA A 43 -4.40 -24.23 -11.47
CA ALA A 43 -3.08 -23.73 -11.88
C ALA A 43 -2.81 -22.27 -11.47
N TRP A 44 -3.66 -21.68 -10.62
CA TRP A 44 -3.61 -20.26 -10.25
C TRP A 44 -2.28 -19.84 -9.63
N ALA A 45 -1.64 -20.73 -8.86
CA ALA A 45 -0.38 -20.45 -8.19
C ALA A 45 0.78 -20.20 -9.17
N ASP A 46 0.72 -20.79 -10.37
CA ASP A 46 1.71 -20.64 -11.43
C ASP A 46 1.26 -19.64 -12.52
N SER A 47 0.03 -19.14 -12.45
CA SER A 47 -0.57 -18.27 -13.47
C SER A 47 -0.32 -16.79 -13.19
N GLY A 48 -0.10 -16.01 -14.24
CA GLY A 48 -0.07 -14.55 -14.12
C GLY A 48 -1.45 -13.94 -13.86
N PRO A 49 -1.54 -12.69 -13.38
CA PRO A 49 -2.81 -12.01 -13.12
C PRO A 49 -3.74 -11.95 -14.34
N ALA A 50 -3.19 -11.69 -15.52
CA ALA A 50 -3.96 -11.64 -16.76
C ALA A 50 -4.52 -13.00 -17.17
N GLU A 51 -3.71 -14.07 -17.09
CA GLU A 51 -4.15 -15.43 -17.40
C GLU A 51 -5.20 -15.93 -16.40
N LEU A 52 -5.02 -15.57 -15.13
CA LEU A 52 -5.99 -15.88 -14.09
C LEU A 52 -7.31 -15.13 -14.34
N ALA A 53 -7.26 -13.87 -14.75
CA ALA A 53 -8.44 -13.05 -15.02
C ALA A 53 -9.40 -13.68 -16.04
N ASP A 54 -8.88 -14.28 -17.12
CA ASP A 54 -9.69 -15.00 -18.11
C ASP A 54 -10.55 -16.11 -17.48
N THR A 55 -10.04 -16.75 -16.43
CA THR A 55 -10.77 -17.79 -15.68
C THR A 55 -11.73 -17.16 -14.67
N VAL A 56 -11.25 -16.24 -13.82
CA VAL A 56 -12.06 -15.72 -12.70
C VAL A 56 -13.24 -14.87 -13.18
N VAL A 57 -13.06 -14.11 -14.26
CA VAL A 57 -14.14 -13.26 -14.83
C VAL A 57 -15.33 -14.10 -15.28
N GLY A 58 -15.13 -15.32 -15.76
CA GLY A 58 -16.20 -16.23 -16.15
C GLY A 58 -17.12 -16.66 -14.98
N HIS A 59 -16.64 -16.54 -13.75
CA HIS A 59 -17.38 -16.87 -12.54
C HIS A 59 -17.84 -15.64 -11.75
N ALA A 60 -17.37 -14.46 -12.12
CA ALA A 60 -17.68 -13.21 -11.45
C ALA A 60 -18.94 -12.56 -12.03
N THR A 61 -19.66 -11.85 -11.17
CA THR A 61 -20.76 -11.00 -11.64
C THR A 61 -20.17 -9.72 -12.19
N GLU A 62 -20.38 -9.47 -13.48
CA GLU A 62 -20.03 -8.19 -14.11
C GLU A 62 -20.86 -7.06 -13.51
N THR A 63 -20.20 -5.94 -13.21
CA THR A 63 -20.85 -4.73 -12.75
C THR A 63 -20.53 -3.58 -13.69
N ASP A 64 -21.53 -2.72 -13.89
CA ASP A 64 -21.39 -1.44 -14.58
C ASP A 64 -20.74 -0.39 -13.66
N ALA A 65 -19.87 -0.83 -12.75
CA ALA A 65 -19.15 0.08 -11.86
C ALA A 65 -18.39 1.06 -12.74
N GLU A 66 -18.84 2.31 -12.75
CA GLU A 66 -18.05 3.39 -13.30
C GLU A 66 -16.73 3.39 -12.53
N PRO A 67 -15.58 3.57 -13.20
CA PRO A 67 -14.33 3.76 -12.49
C PRO A 67 -14.48 5.03 -11.67
N VAL A 68 -14.89 4.88 -10.42
CA VAL A 68 -14.79 5.92 -9.41
C VAL A 68 -13.31 6.02 -9.14
N SER A 69 -12.62 6.76 -10.02
CA SER A 69 -11.55 7.59 -9.55
C SER A 69 -12.22 8.46 -8.50
N GLU A 70 -12.15 8.05 -7.24
CA GLU A 70 -12.31 8.99 -6.15
C GLU A 70 -11.33 10.09 -6.54
N ALA A 71 -11.88 11.21 -7.04
CA ALA A 71 -11.07 12.37 -7.26
C ALA A 71 -10.63 12.70 -5.84
N HIS A 72 -9.40 12.30 -5.50
CA HIS A 72 -8.61 13.04 -4.54
C HIS A 72 -8.42 14.40 -5.17
N THR A 73 -9.52 15.16 -5.17
CA THR A 73 -9.51 16.56 -5.46
C THR A 73 -8.69 17.09 -4.31
N HIS A 74 -7.45 17.43 -4.62
CA HIS A 74 -6.78 18.50 -3.93
C HIS A 74 -7.57 19.79 -4.27
N ASP A 75 -8.86 19.86 -3.93
CA ASP A 75 -9.61 21.10 -3.76
C ASP A 75 -9.18 21.69 -2.41
N ALA A 76 -7.87 21.79 -2.22
CA ALA A 76 -7.35 22.99 -1.62
C ALA A 76 -7.45 24.02 -2.75
N PRO A 77 -8.17 25.14 -2.57
CA PRO A 77 -8.18 26.20 -3.56
C PRO A 77 -6.73 26.53 -3.91
N ALA A 78 -6.41 26.55 -5.21
CA ALA A 78 -5.14 27.00 -5.73
C ALA A 78 -4.92 28.46 -5.31
N GLY A 79 -4.43 28.68 -4.08
CA GLY A 79 -4.33 30.01 -3.48
C GLY A 79 -4.69 30.15 -2.01
N ALA A 80 -5.12 29.11 -1.29
CA ALA A 80 -5.16 29.17 0.18
C ALA A 80 -4.40 28.01 0.80
N ARG A 81 -3.08 28.00 0.55
CA ARG A 81 -2.19 27.99 1.70
C ARG A 81 -2.73 29.08 2.63
N ALA A 82 -3.50 28.72 3.65
CA ALA A 82 -3.41 29.47 4.89
C ALA A 82 -1.91 29.55 5.09
N SER A 83 -1.38 30.77 4.94
CA SER A 83 -0.01 31.04 5.28
C SER A 83 0.04 30.67 6.75
N VAL A 84 0.41 29.42 7.03
CA VAL A 84 1.23 29.16 8.19
C VAL A 84 2.38 30.13 7.93
N ASP A 85 2.35 31.24 8.65
CA ASP A 85 3.56 31.97 8.93
C ASP A 85 4.42 31.02 9.78
N ALA A 86 4.84 29.91 9.17
CA ALA A 86 6.05 29.23 9.54
C ALA A 86 7.11 30.18 9.00
N SER A 87 7.34 31.25 9.76
CA SER A 87 8.47 32.11 9.56
C SER A 87 9.66 31.17 9.38
N ALA A 88 10.43 31.30 8.30
CA ALA A 88 11.48 30.33 7.95
C ALA A 88 12.45 30.03 9.12
N ALA A 89 12.53 30.95 10.10
CA ALA A 89 13.18 30.77 11.38
C ALA A 89 12.75 29.50 12.17
N ASP A 90 11.47 29.13 12.17
CA ASP A 90 10.95 27.98 12.93
C ASP A 90 11.37 26.64 12.30
N SER A 91 11.33 26.54 10.97
CA SER A 91 11.78 25.36 10.24
C SER A 91 13.30 25.15 10.31
N ASP A 92 14.08 26.24 10.23
CA ASP A 92 15.54 26.17 10.35
C ASP A 92 15.98 25.81 11.78
N ASP A 93 15.27 26.27 12.81
CA ASP A 93 15.50 25.93 14.22
C ASP A 93 15.22 24.44 14.50
N VAL A 94 14.09 23.92 14.02
CA VAL A 94 13.75 22.48 14.13
C VAL A 94 14.77 21.59 13.41
N LEU A 95 15.27 22.02 12.24
CA LEU A 95 16.31 21.29 11.51
C LEU A 95 17.68 21.38 12.19
N ALA A 96 17.98 22.47 12.90
CA ALA A 96 19.19 22.59 13.71
C ALA A 96 19.13 21.66 14.92
N GLU A 97 18.03 21.69 15.68
CA GLU A 97 17.82 20.83 16.85
C GLU A 97 17.90 19.34 16.49
N ALA A 98 17.28 18.93 15.37
CA ALA A 98 17.33 17.55 14.89
C ALA A 98 18.77 17.09 14.56
N ARG A 99 19.61 17.98 14.03
CA ARG A 99 21.02 17.69 13.74
C ARG A 99 21.83 17.57 15.02
N GLU A 100 21.57 18.41 16.03
CA GLU A 100 22.24 18.33 17.34
C GLU A 100 21.90 17.04 18.06
N LEU A 101 20.62 16.64 18.10
CA LEU A 101 20.19 15.36 18.69
C LEU A 101 20.85 14.16 17.99
N THR A 102 20.94 14.21 16.66
CA THR A 102 21.63 13.18 15.87
C THR A 102 23.13 13.13 16.22
N ALA A 103 23.80 14.27 16.32
CA ALA A 103 25.21 14.33 16.70
C ALA A 103 25.45 13.83 18.13
N ALA A 104 24.56 14.16 19.08
CA ALA A 104 24.63 13.69 20.45
C ALA A 104 24.47 12.17 20.55
N MET A 105 23.55 11.57 19.78
CA MET A 105 23.40 10.11 19.68
C MET A 105 24.68 9.42 19.18
N TYR A 106 25.34 9.99 18.16
CA TYR A 106 26.60 9.47 17.64
C TYR A 106 27.79 9.68 18.58
N ALA A 107 27.82 10.77 19.33
CA ALA A 107 28.86 11.02 20.32
C ALA A 107 28.72 10.10 21.55
N ALA A 108 27.49 9.92 22.04
CA ALA A 108 27.21 8.99 23.13
C ALA A 108 27.51 7.54 22.76
N SER A 109 27.25 7.14 21.51
CA SER A 109 27.63 5.80 21.05
C SER A 109 29.14 5.62 20.86
N ALA A 110 29.89 6.70 20.59
CA ALA A 110 31.36 6.66 20.53
C ALA A 110 31.99 6.57 21.93
N ASP A 111 31.41 7.21 22.94
CA ASP A 111 31.86 7.16 24.34
C ASP A 111 31.65 5.76 24.96
N ASP A 112 30.54 5.10 24.63
CA ASP A 112 30.26 3.69 24.99
C ASP A 112 31.27 2.69 24.36
N ASN A 113 31.88 3.05 23.22
CA ASN A 113 32.92 2.25 22.56
C ASN A 113 34.36 2.62 22.97
N GLY A 114 34.54 3.57 23.90
CA GLY A 114 35.85 4.15 24.25
C GLY A 114 36.51 3.62 25.53
N ASP A 115 35.83 2.80 26.35
CA ASP A 115 36.39 2.22 27.58
C ASP A 115 36.89 0.77 27.34
N SER A 116 37.88 0.63 26.48
CA SER A 116 38.72 -0.57 26.35
C SER A 116 40.03 -0.17 25.67
N GLU A 117 41.17 -0.46 26.30
CA GLU A 117 42.57 -0.17 25.91
C GLU A 117 43.10 1.19 26.46
N ASN A 118 44.02 1.32 27.43
CA ASN A 118 45.09 0.46 27.94
C ASN A 118 45.55 0.92 29.35
N GLU A 119 46.02 -0.04 30.14
CA GLU A 119 46.73 0.04 31.45
C GLU A 119 47.76 1.17 31.63
#